data_AF-A0AB34FCM6-F1
#
_entry.id   AF-A0AB34FCM6-F1
#
_cell.length_a   1.000
_cell.length_b   1.000
_cell.length_c   1.000
_cell.angle_alpha   90.00
_cell.angle_beta   90.00
_cell.angle_gamma   90.00
#
_symmetry.space_group_name_H-M   'P 1'
#
loop_
_entity.id
_entity.type
_entity.pdbx_description
1 polymer ?
#
loop_
_entity_poly.entity_id
_entity_poly.type
_entity_poly.pdbx_seq_one_letter_code
_entity_poly.pdbx_strand_id
1 'polypeptide(L)'
;MPYYICAPNDVWSLGIILVNLTCGRNLWRQASPADVAYRKFSGCPGFLKTIFPLTDNFNDILTDIFHPDPELRITIPTLRKKQPKKK
;
A
#
# COMPACT_ATOMS: atom_id res chain seq x y z
N MET A 1 -17.50 -19.61 4.16
CA MET A 1 -16.09 -19.96 3.90
C MET A 1 -15.36 -18.69 3.51
N PRO A 2 -14.31 -18.23 4.21
CA PRO A 2 -13.56 -17.06 3.78
C PRO A 2 -12.87 -17.40 2.45
N TYR A 3 -13.27 -16.73 1.37
CA TYR A 3 -12.70 -16.92 0.04
C TYR A 3 -11.32 -16.25 0.04
N TYR A 4 -10.25 -17.03 -0.15
CA TYR A 4 -8.92 -16.46 -0.31
C TYR A 4 -8.84 -15.77 -1.67
N ILE A 5 -8.82 -14.44 -1.69
CA ILE A 5 -8.70 -13.69 -2.93
C ILE A 5 -7.21 -13.47 -3.21
N CYS A 6 -6.62 -14.32 -4.06
CA CYS A 6 -5.18 -14.29 -4.35
C CYS A 6 -4.75 -12.94 -4.96
N ALA A 7 -5.50 -12.45 -5.95
CA ALA A 7 -5.16 -11.23 -6.68
C ALA A 7 -4.96 -9.96 -5.82
N PRO A 8 -5.89 -9.56 -4.91
CA PRO A 8 -5.66 -8.41 -4.04
C PRO A 8 -4.58 -8.67 -2.99
N ASN A 9 -4.35 -9.92 -2.57
CA ASN A 9 -3.26 -10.26 -1.65
C ASN A 9 -1.88 -10.14 -2.33
N ASP A 10 -1.79 -10.49 -3.61
CA ASP A 10 -0.59 -10.27 -4.42
C ASP A 10 -0.31 -8.77 -4.59
N VAL A 11 -1.35 -7.96 -4.86
CA VAL A 11 -1.22 -6.49 -4.91
C VAL A 11 -0.66 -5.93 -3.60
N TRP A 12 -1.15 -6.40 -2.46
CA TRP A 12 -0.64 -5.98 -1.14
C TRP A 12 0.84 -6.30 -0.99
N SER A 13 1.22 -7.54 -1.29
CA SER A 13 2.60 -8.02 -1.17
C SER A 13 3.55 -7.23 -2.08
N LEU A 14 3.11 -6.91 -3.30
CA LEU A 14 3.83 -6.03 -4.21
C LEU A 14 4.02 -4.62 -3.65
N GLY A 15 3.03 -4.07 -2.94
CA GLY A 15 3.17 -2.80 -2.23
C GLY A 15 4.28 -2.82 -1.18
N ILE A 16 4.35 -3.89 -0.37
CA ILE A 16 5.40 -4.06 0.63
C ILE A 16 6.77 -4.13 -0.04
N ILE A 17 6.91 -4.95 -1.08
CA ILE A 17 8.16 -5.08 -1.83
C ILE A 17 8.58 -3.74 -2.43
N LEU A 18 7.64 -3.01 -3.02
CA LEU A 18 7.89 -1.71 -3.63
C LEU A 18 8.44 -0.71 -2.60
N VAL A 19 7.82 -0.59 -1.43
CA VAL A 19 8.33 0.30 -0.38
C VAL A 19 9.69 -0.14 0.15
N ASN A 20 9.90 -1.45 0.30
CA ASN A 20 11.21 -1.97 0.70
C ASN A 20 12.30 -1.62 -0.33
N LEU A 21 11.99 -1.69 -1.63
CA LEU A 21 12.93 -1.31 -2.69
C LEU A 21 13.17 0.20 -2.76
N THR A 22 12.15 1.03 -2.53
CA THR A 22 12.29 2.49 -2.66
C THR A 22 12.86 3.15 -1.42
N CYS A 23 12.53 2.64 -0.23
CA CYS A 23 12.86 3.28 1.04
C CYS A 23 13.85 2.49 1.89
N GLY A 24 14.14 1.22 1.55
CA GLY A 24 15.05 0.37 2.31
C GLY A 24 14.58 0.05 3.73
N ARG A 25 13.29 0.27 4.06
CA ARG A 25 12.71 -0.05 5.37
C ARG A 25 11.31 -0.63 5.24
N ASN A 26 10.96 -1.50 6.18
CA ASN A 26 9.62 -2.08 6.28
C ASN A 26 8.60 -1.07 6.84
N LEU A 27 7.40 -1.08 6.28
CA LEU A 27 6.27 -0.21 6.67
C LEU A 27 5.74 -0.48 8.09
N TRP A 28 5.61 -1.75 8.44
CA TRP A 28 5.14 -2.26 9.73
C TRP A 28 5.65 -3.68 9.92
N ARG A 29 5.63 -4.19 11.15
CA ARG A 29 5.94 -5.59 11.41
C ARG A 29 4.80 -6.50 10.99
N GLN A 30 3.57 -6.05 11.21
CA GLN A 30 2.36 -6.78 10.82
C GLN A 30 1.24 -5.81 10.48
N ALA A 31 0.46 -6.14 9.44
CA ALA A 31 -0.76 -5.43 9.09
C ALA A 31 -1.89 -5.77 10.08
N SER A 32 -1.75 -5.27 11.32
CA SER A 32 -2.65 -5.56 12.43
C SER A 32 -2.91 -4.30 13.24
N PRO A 33 -4.13 -4.12 13.81
CA PRO A 33 -4.42 -3.01 14.72
C PRO A 33 -3.47 -2.93 15.93
N ALA A 34 -2.82 -4.05 16.28
CA ALA A 34 -1.80 -4.09 17.34
C ALA A 34 -0.50 -3.38 16.95
N ASP A 35 -0.18 -3.29 15.66
CA ASP A 35 1.00 -2.58 15.16
C ASP A 35 0.73 -1.07 15.11
N VAL A 36 1.58 -0.29 15.78
CA VAL A 36 1.42 1.15 15.92
C VAL A 36 1.56 1.87 14.57
N ALA A 37 2.46 1.41 13.70
CA ALA A 37 2.68 2.02 12.39
C ALA A 37 1.48 1.75 11.47
N TYR A 38 0.98 0.50 11.47
CA TYR A 38 -0.23 0.14 10.72
C TYR A 38 -1.45 0.91 11.21
N ARG A 39 -1.64 1.03 12.54
CA ARG A 39 -2.76 1.79 13.12
C ARG A 39 -2.74 3.25 12.67
N LYS A 40 -1.57 3.91 12.73
CA LYS A 40 -1.43 5.31 12.29
C LYS A 40 -1.71 5.47 10.80
N PHE A 41 -1.23 4.54 9.97
CA PHE A 41 -1.55 4.51 8.54
C PHE A 41 -3.06 4.38 8.31
N SER A 42 -3.73 3.43 8.97
CA SER A 42 -5.16 3.19 8.80
C SER A 42 -6.05 4.36 9.20
N GLY A 43 -5.61 5.19 10.18
CA GLY A 43 -6.33 6.38 10.60
C GLY A 43 -5.97 7.65 9.81
N CYS A 44 -4.82 7.68 9.15
CA CYS A 44 -4.35 8.84 8.38
C CYS A 44 -3.48 8.39 7.20
N PRO A 45 -4.00 8.38 5.97
CA PRO A 45 -3.25 7.98 4.77
C PRO A 45 -1.98 8.82 4.53
N GLY A 46 -1.91 10.04 5.06
CA GLY A 46 -0.73 10.91 4.96
C GLY A 46 0.41 10.54 5.93
N PHE A 47 0.19 9.63 6.87
CA PHE A 47 1.18 9.26 7.90
C PHE A 47 2.47 8.72 7.27
N LEU A 48 2.39 7.95 6.18
CA LEU A 48 3.57 7.36 5.55
C LEU A 48 4.57 8.42 5.06
N LYS A 49 4.09 9.58 4.60
CA LYS A 49 4.95 10.71 4.20
C LYS A 49 5.76 11.31 5.34
N THR A 50 5.35 11.07 6.60
CA THR A 50 6.07 11.58 7.78
C THR A 50 7.21 10.67 8.20
N ILE A 51 7.16 9.38 7.82
CA ILE A 51 8.16 8.36 8.17
C ILE A 51 9.04 7.93 6.98
N PHE A 52 8.57 8.16 5.76
CA PHE A 52 9.25 7.82 4.51
C PHE A 52 9.33 9.03 3.58
N PRO A 53 10.40 9.18 2.78
CA PRO A 53 10.53 10.26 1.79
C PRO A 53 9.69 9.95 0.54
N LEU A 54 8.36 9.93 0.69
CA LEU A 54 7.42 9.62 -0.39
C LEU A 54 6.97 10.90 -1.08
N THR A 55 6.75 10.82 -2.40
CA THR A 55 6.02 11.85 -3.14
C THR A 55 4.51 11.67 -2.93
N ASP A 56 3.72 12.73 -3.17
CA ASP A 56 2.25 12.65 -3.05
C ASP A 56 1.67 11.55 -3.94
N ASN A 57 2.10 11.50 -5.21
CA ASN A 57 1.67 10.46 -6.14
C ASN A 57 2.01 9.04 -5.64
N PHE A 58 3.16 8.85 -4.99
CA PHE A 58 3.51 7.54 -4.45
C PHE A 58 2.68 7.19 -3.22
N ASN A 59 2.41 8.17 -2.35
CA ASN A 59 1.52 7.99 -1.20
C ASN A 59 0.09 7.61 -1.62
N ASP A 60 -0.43 8.21 -2.68
CA ASP A 60 -1.76 7.89 -3.22
C ASP A 60 -1.81 6.45 -3.72
N ILE A 61 -0.78 6.02 -4.46
CA ILE A 61 -0.64 4.62 -4.90
C ILE A 61 -0.61 3.65 -3.71
N LEU A 62 0.16 3.96 -2.65
CA LEU A 62 0.24 3.11 -1.47
C LEU A 62 -1.09 3.06 -0.70
N THR A 63 -1.84 4.16 -0.66
CA THR A 63 -3.17 4.22 -0.05
C THR A 63 -4.14 3.29 -0.77
N ASP A 64 -4.10 3.24 -2.10
CA ASP A 64 -4.93 2.34 -2.89
C ASP A 64 -4.53 0.85 -2.74
N ILE A 65 -3.22 0.58 -2.68
CA ILE A 65 -2.67 -0.78 -2.55
C ILE A 65 -2.97 -1.36 -1.16
N PHE A 66 -2.81 -0.56 -0.12
CA PHE A 66 -3.02 -0.98 1.26
C PHE A 66 -4.45 -0.71 1.76
N HIS A 67 -5.42 -0.66 0.84
CA HIS A 67 -6.82 -0.59 1.23
C HIS A 67 -7.18 -1.81 2.11
N PRO A 68 -7.78 -1.58 3.31
CA PRO A 68 -8.05 -2.65 4.27
C PRO A 68 -9.09 -3.64 3.76
N ASP A 69 -10.07 -3.16 3.01
CA ASP A 69 -11.03 -4.00 2.30
C ASP A 69 -10.38 -4.55 1.00
N PRO A 70 -10.24 -5.87 0.85
CA PRO A 70 -9.68 -6.50 -0.35
C PRO A 70 -10.51 -6.26 -1.62
N GLU A 71 -11.82 -6.03 -1.51
CA GLU A 71 -12.70 -5.81 -2.67
C GLU A 71 -12.54 -4.40 -3.24
N LEU A 72 -12.18 -3.44 -2.38
CA LEU A 72 -11.93 -2.05 -2.75
C LEU A 72 -10.46 -1.79 -3.12
N ARG A 73 -9.59 -2.79 -2.95
CA ARG A 73 -8.16 -2.68 -3.26
C ARG A 73 -7.95 -2.52 -4.76
N ILE A 74 -7.03 -1.63 -5.15
CA ILE A 74 -6.71 -1.40 -6.55
C ILE A 74 -6.21 -2.68 -7.24
N THR A 75 -6.62 -2.87 -8.50
CA THR A 75 -6.14 -3.99 -9.31
C THR A 75 -4.89 -3.58 -10.09
N ILE A 76 -4.05 -4.56 -10.45
CA ILE A 76 -2.84 -4.31 -11.26
C ILE A 76 -3.15 -3.57 -12.58
N PRO A 77 -4.21 -3.90 -13.35
CA PRO A 77 -4.56 -3.13 -14.55
C PRO A 77 -4.87 -1.65 -14.26
N THR A 78 -5.58 -1.36 -13.16
CA THR A 78 -5.90 0.02 -12.76
C THR A 78 -4.65 0.76 -12.28
N LEU A 79 -3.79 0.09 -11.51
CA LEU A 79 -2.52 0.64 -11.05
C LEU A 79 -1.60 1.03 -12.23
N ARG A 80 -1.53 0.18 -13.27
CA ARG A 80 -0.76 0.47 -14.50
C ARG A 80 -1.27 1.72 -15.24
N LYS A 81 -2.56 2.02 -15.17
CA LYS A 81 -3.14 3.24 -15.77
C LYS A 81 -2.83 4.50 -14.95
N LYS A 82 -2.64 4.38 -13.62
CA LYS A 82 -2.25 5.49 -12.75
C LYS A 82 -0.79 5.90 -12.91
N GLN A 83 0.07 5.02 -13.42
CA GLN A 83 1.46 5.40 -13.66
C GLN A 83 1.53 6.54 -14.69
N PRO A 84 2.29 7.61 -14.41
CA PRO A 84 2.45 8.70 -15.37
C PRO A 84 3.03 8.11 -16.65
N LYS A 85 2.32 8.31 -17.78
CA LYS A 85 2.87 7.99 -19.08
C LYS A 85 4.13 8.83 -19.25
N LYS A 86 5.30 8.19 -19.35
CA LYS A 86 6.49 8.87 -19.86
C LYS A 86 6.10 9.43 -21.23
N LYS A 87 6.05 10.76 -21.35
CA LYS A 87 6.00 11.43 -22.66
C LYS A 87 7.29 11.18 -23.40
#